data_AF-C8WZR1-F1
#
_entry.id   AF-C8WZR1-F1
#
_cell.length_a   1.000
_cell.length_b   1.000
_cell.length_c   1.000
_cell.angle_alpha   90.00
_cell.angle_beta   90.00
_cell.angle_gamma   90.00
#
_symmetry.space_group_name_H-M   'P 1'
#
loop_
_entity.id
_entity.type
_entity.pdbx_description
1 polymer ?
#
loop_
_entity_poly.entity_id
_entity_poly.type
_entity_poly.pdbx_seq_one_letter_code
_entity_poly.pdbx_strand_id
1 'polypeptide(L)'
;MLQSTQDMGQPFVDLLRSHKKPLLEQWFHRILATYPDDTAKFYGSKKDPFANPVGNTLHKEIDAIFDELLLEQSSDLLPSAVDAIVRVRAVQDYTASAAVSFFLLLKDVVRENVGQEALDNGLYLDLLAFEGRVDQLCLLAFDAYMQCREKIWSMKANEVQQRTKNLLRQANIVWTVPEDTPESGGGHP
;
A
#
# COMPACT_ATOMS: atom_id res chain seq x y z
N MET A 1 -6.37 9.23 -9.54
CA MET A 1 -6.03 8.79 -10.92
C MET A 1 -4.59 9.15 -11.20
N LEU A 2 -3.78 8.18 -11.59
CA LEU A 2 -2.39 8.42 -11.98
C LEU A 2 -2.40 9.11 -13.36
N GLN A 3 -1.99 10.39 -13.41
CA GLN A 3 -1.82 11.14 -14.66
C GLN A 3 -0.33 11.09 -15.03
N SER A 4 0.01 10.46 -16.16
CA SER A 4 1.37 10.46 -16.70
C SER A 4 1.56 11.60 -17.69
N THR A 5 2.70 12.28 -17.61
CA THR A 5 3.10 13.38 -18.50
C THR A 5 3.72 12.89 -19.81
N GLN A 6 3.77 11.57 -20.02
CA GLN A 6 4.22 10.92 -21.25
C GLN A 6 3.50 9.57 -21.35
N ASP A 7 2.71 9.38 -22.41
CA ASP A 7 1.98 8.13 -22.63
C ASP A 7 2.92 7.02 -23.07
N MET A 8 2.74 5.85 -22.45
CA MET A 8 3.44 4.62 -22.79
C MET A 8 2.86 4.05 -24.08
N GLY A 9 3.69 3.85 -25.10
CA GLY A 9 3.26 3.39 -26.41
C GLY A 9 2.70 1.97 -26.41
N GLN A 10 1.72 1.72 -27.28
CA GLN A 10 1.10 0.40 -27.47
C GLN A 10 2.13 -0.75 -27.69
N PRO A 11 3.21 -0.57 -28.48
CA PRO A 11 4.21 -1.64 -28.66
C PRO A 11 4.84 -2.13 -27.34
N PHE A 12 5.09 -1.22 -26.41
CA PHE A 12 5.66 -1.57 -25.11
C PHE A 12 4.61 -2.20 -24.18
N VAL A 13 3.35 -1.75 -24.24
CA VAL A 13 2.24 -2.41 -23.53
C VAL A 13 2.09 -3.86 -24.01
N ASP A 14 2.15 -4.11 -25.31
CA ASP A 14 2.05 -5.44 -25.89
C ASP A 14 3.25 -6.33 -25.48
N LEU A 15 4.45 -5.75 -25.41
CA LEU A 15 5.64 -6.42 -24.90
C LEU A 15 5.50 -6.84 -23.43
N LEU A 16 4.96 -5.97 -22.57
CA LEU A 16 4.69 -6.32 -21.17
C LEU A 16 3.60 -7.38 -21.04
N ARG A 17 2.57 -7.35 -21.89
CA ARG A 17 1.50 -8.36 -21.91
C ARG A 17 2.02 -9.73 -22.34
N SER A 18 2.89 -9.79 -23.35
CA SER A 18 3.48 -11.06 -23.80
C SER A 18 4.36 -11.71 -22.72
N HIS A 19 4.95 -10.91 -21.83
CA HIS A 19 5.75 -11.35 -20.68
C HIS A 19 4.99 -11.32 -19.34
N LYS A 20 3.66 -11.11 -19.33
CA LYS A 20 2.90 -10.91 -18.08
C LYS A 20 3.13 -12.01 -17.05
N LYS A 21 3.08 -13.27 -17.47
CA LYS A 21 3.22 -14.43 -16.57
C LYS A 21 4.59 -14.47 -15.84
N PRO A 22 5.74 -14.49 -16.53
CA PRO A 22 7.04 -14.50 -15.86
C PRO A 22 7.27 -13.24 -15.00
N LEU A 23 6.80 -12.07 -15.44
CA LEU A 23 6.87 -10.84 -14.66
C LEU A 23 6.12 -10.98 -13.32
N LEU A 24 4.86 -11.45 -13.35
CA LEU A 24 4.07 -11.62 -12.14
C LEU A 24 4.62 -12.72 -11.21
N GLU A 25 5.08 -13.84 -11.76
CA GLU A 25 5.67 -14.93 -10.95
C GLU A 25 6.95 -14.47 -10.24
N GLN A 26 7.82 -13.72 -10.94
CA GLN A 26 9.05 -13.20 -10.35
C GLN A 26 8.75 -12.08 -9.34
N TRP A 27 7.83 -11.17 -9.66
CA TRP A 27 7.43 -10.10 -8.75
C TRP A 27 6.82 -10.67 -7.46
N PHE A 28 5.91 -11.64 -7.57
CA PHE A 28 5.34 -12.35 -6.43
C PHE A 28 6.43 -12.95 -5.52
N HIS A 29 7.40 -13.68 -6.09
CA HIS A 29 8.50 -14.25 -5.31
C HIS A 29 9.34 -13.20 -4.59
N ARG A 30 9.67 -12.09 -5.27
CA ARG A 30 10.41 -10.99 -4.64
C ARG A 30 9.62 -10.36 -3.50
N ILE A 31 8.31 -10.19 -3.67
CA ILE A 31 7.43 -9.68 -2.60
C ILE A 31 7.43 -10.66 -1.42
N LEU A 32 7.31 -11.97 -1.65
CA LEU A 32 7.36 -12.96 -0.58
C LEU A 32 8.68 -12.90 0.22
N ALA A 33 9.80 -12.65 -0.45
CA ALA A 33 11.10 -12.47 0.21
C ALA A 33 11.20 -11.20 1.09
N THR A 34 10.23 -10.28 0.99
CA THR A 34 10.13 -9.11 1.90
C THR A 34 9.39 -9.39 3.20
N TYR A 35 8.77 -10.58 3.35
CA TYR A 35 8.14 -11.01 4.58
C TYR A 35 9.15 -11.76 5.47
N PRO A 36 9.03 -11.70 6.81
CA PRO A 36 9.81 -12.52 7.73
C PRO A 36 9.73 -14.01 7.37
N ASP A 37 10.82 -14.75 7.56
CA ASP A 37 11.00 -16.13 7.09
C ASP A 37 9.84 -17.07 7.44
N ASP A 38 9.27 -16.95 8.64
CA ASP A 38 8.13 -17.77 9.08
C ASP A 38 6.85 -17.46 8.30
N THR A 39 6.69 -16.21 7.88
CA THR A 39 5.54 -15.72 7.12
C THR A 39 5.72 -16.02 5.62
N ALA A 40 6.93 -15.85 5.09
CA ALA A 40 7.28 -16.14 3.70
C ALA A 40 7.08 -17.64 3.37
N LYS A 41 7.50 -18.54 4.26
CA LYS A 41 7.28 -19.99 4.12
C LYS A 41 5.80 -20.35 4.13
N PHE A 42 4.99 -19.69 4.98
CA PHE A 42 3.55 -19.93 5.04
C PHE A 42 2.84 -19.44 3.77
N TYR A 43 3.23 -18.28 3.24
CA TYR A 43 2.64 -17.71 2.04
C TYR A 43 3.14 -18.31 0.71
N GLY A 44 4.34 -18.92 0.69
CA GLY A 44 4.88 -19.55 -0.51
C GLY A 44 4.51 -21.03 -0.71
N SER A 45 4.08 -21.74 0.34
CA SER A 45 4.03 -23.21 0.34
C SER A 45 2.66 -23.85 0.10
N LYS A 46 1.55 -23.10 0.18
CA LYS A 46 0.20 -23.69 0.14
C LYS A 46 -0.65 -23.14 -0.99
N LYS A 47 -1.06 -24.04 -1.90
CA LYS A 47 -2.04 -23.84 -2.98
C LYS A 47 -3.50 -23.79 -2.51
N ASP A 48 -3.78 -24.14 -1.25
CA ASP A 48 -5.12 -24.08 -0.67
C ASP A 48 -5.47 -22.63 -0.30
N PRO A 49 -6.48 -22.01 -0.94
CA PRO A 49 -6.90 -20.63 -0.67
C PRO A 49 -7.32 -20.38 0.79
N PHE A 50 -7.79 -21.42 1.51
CA PHE A 50 -8.14 -21.30 2.92
C PHE A 50 -6.92 -21.38 3.85
N ALA A 51 -5.87 -22.08 3.41
CA ALA A 51 -4.64 -22.21 4.18
C ALA A 51 -3.66 -21.05 3.94
N ASN A 52 -3.82 -20.29 2.86
CA ASN A 52 -2.97 -19.16 2.47
C ASN A 52 -3.77 -17.96 1.91
N PRO A 53 -4.63 -17.34 2.73
CA PRO A 53 -5.49 -16.25 2.27
C PRO A 53 -4.67 -15.04 1.80
N VAL A 54 -3.56 -14.72 2.48
CA VAL A 54 -2.73 -13.55 2.15
C VAL A 54 -1.95 -13.77 0.86
N GLY A 55 -1.39 -14.97 0.61
CA GLY A 55 -0.71 -15.27 -0.64
C GLY A 55 -1.65 -15.26 -1.84
N ASN A 56 -2.88 -15.79 -1.68
CA ASN A 56 -3.88 -15.76 -2.75
C ASN A 56 -4.37 -14.33 -3.04
N THR A 57 -4.65 -13.54 -2.00
CA THR A 57 -4.95 -12.11 -2.16
C THR A 57 -3.80 -11.41 -2.84
N LEU A 58 -2.56 -11.60 -2.39
CA LEU A 58 -1.40 -10.96 -2.99
C LEU A 58 -1.30 -11.28 -4.48
N HIS A 59 -1.39 -12.56 -4.87
CA HIS A 59 -1.31 -12.96 -6.28
C HIS A 59 -2.43 -12.34 -7.13
N LYS A 60 -3.65 -12.28 -6.61
CA LYS A 60 -4.79 -11.65 -7.30
C LYS A 60 -4.60 -10.15 -7.45
N GLU A 61 -4.20 -9.47 -6.38
CA GLU A 61 -4.12 -8.02 -6.36
C GLU A 61 -2.91 -7.50 -7.15
N ILE A 62 -1.76 -8.20 -7.17
CA ILE A 62 -0.64 -7.81 -8.04
C ILE A 62 -0.96 -7.99 -9.52
N ASP A 63 -1.77 -9.00 -9.90
CA ASP A 63 -2.23 -9.18 -11.27
C ASP A 63 -3.12 -8.01 -11.70
N ALA A 64 -4.09 -7.64 -10.85
CA ALA A 64 -4.97 -6.50 -11.09
C ALA A 64 -4.19 -5.18 -11.17
N ILE A 65 -3.23 -4.96 -10.26
CA ILE A 65 -2.37 -3.76 -10.27
C ILE A 65 -1.55 -3.71 -11.56
N PHE A 66 -0.97 -4.83 -11.99
CA PHE A 66 -0.21 -4.88 -13.24
C PHE A 66 -1.07 -4.49 -14.44
N ASP A 67 -2.28 -5.05 -14.57
CA ASP A 67 -3.19 -4.71 -15.65
C ASP A 67 -3.59 -3.22 -15.64
N GLU A 68 -3.86 -2.68 -14.45
CA GLU A 68 -4.20 -1.26 -14.27
C GLU A 68 -3.05 -0.32 -14.63
N LEU A 69 -1.79 -0.71 -14.37
CA LEU A 69 -0.61 0.06 -14.79
C LEU A 69 -0.45 0.14 -16.31
N LEU A 70 -1.01 -0.82 -17.05
CA LEU A 70 -0.95 -0.86 -18.51
C LEU A 70 -2.08 -0.08 -19.20
N LEU A 71 -3.10 0.38 -18.47
CA LEU A 71 -4.16 1.22 -19.02
C LEU A 71 -3.64 2.63 -19.26
N GLU A 72 -4.09 3.32 -20.31
CA GLU A 72 -3.80 4.75 -20.50
C GLU A 72 -4.17 5.55 -19.24
N GLN A 73 -5.33 5.25 -18.67
CA GLN A 73 -5.81 5.78 -17.41
C GLN A 73 -6.30 4.65 -16.50
N SER A 74 -5.71 4.54 -15.31
CA SER A 74 -6.13 3.59 -14.27
C SER A 74 -7.56 3.89 -13.80
N SER A 75 -8.34 2.85 -13.59
CA SER A 75 -9.69 2.89 -13.00
C SER A 75 -9.65 2.95 -11.47
N ASP A 76 -10.82 2.95 -10.83
CA ASP A 76 -10.95 2.87 -9.37
C ASP A 76 -10.57 1.49 -8.80
N LEU A 77 -10.27 0.51 -9.66
CA LEU A 77 -9.76 -0.78 -9.24
C LEU A 77 -8.34 -0.67 -8.67
N LEU A 78 -7.51 0.23 -9.20
CA LEU A 78 -6.12 0.37 -8.76
C LEU A 78 -6.01 0.74 -7.27
N PRO A 79 -6.67 1.80 -6.76
CA PRO A 79 -6.66 2.11 -5.33
C PRO A 79 -7.20 0.98 -4.45
N SER A 80 -8.22 0.26 -4.92
CA SER A 80 -8.81 -0.87 -4.19
C SER A 80 -7.84 -2.03 -4.03
N ALA A 81 -7.17 -2.43 -5.12
CA ALA A 81 -6.18 -3.50 -5.12
C ALA A 81 -4.96 -3.14 -4.25
N VAL A 82 -4.52 -1.88 -4.30
CA VAL A 82 -3.43 -1.37 -3.46
C VAL A 82 -3.80 -1.41 -1.98
N ASP A 83 -4.99 -0.92 -1.60
CA ASP A 83 -5.47 -0.95 -0.21
C ASP A 83 -5.52 -2.38 0.34
N ALA A 84 -5.98 -3.35 -0.47
CA ALA A 84 -6.08 -4.74 -0.03
C ALA A 84 -4.72 -5.33 0.40
N ILE A 85 -3.63 -5.04 -0.33
CA ILE A 85 -2.28 -5.52 0.04
C ILE A 85 -1.72 -4.70 1.21
N VAL A 86 -1.81 -3.38 1.13
CA VAL A 86 -1.20 -2.45 2.08
C VAL A 86 -1.82 -2.56 3.47
N ARG A 87 -3.13 -2.79 3.56
CA ARG A 87 -3.85 -2.97 4.82
C ARG A 87 -3.34 -4.15 5.63
N VAL A 88 -3.00 -5.27 4.97
CA VAL A 88 -2.40 -6.43 5.64
C VAL A 88 -1.07 -6.05 6.28
N ARG A 89 -0.23 -5.31 5.56
CA ARG A 89 1.06 -4.83 6.08
C ARG A 89 0.91 -3.77 7.17
N ALA A 90 -0.14 -2.94 7.13
CA ALA A 90 -0.45 -1.97 8.18
C ALA A 90 -0.81 -2.66 9.51
N VAL A 91 -1.55 -3.76 9.46
CA VAL A 91 -1.87 -4.59 10.65
C VAL A 91 -0.63 -5.27 11.21
N GLN A 92 0.32 -5.66 10.36
CA GLN A 92 1.60 -6.28 10.75
C GLN A 92 2.66 -5.28 11.26
N ASP A 93 2.28 -4.00 11.47
CA ASP A 93 3.13 -2.95 12.08
C ASP A 93 4.47 -2.67 11.36
N TYR A 94 4.54 -2.92 10.04
CA TYR A 94 5.68 -2.48 9.22
C TYR A 94 5.85 -0.97 9.26
N THR A 95 7.06 -0.45 9.05
CA THR A 95 7.26 0.97 8.75
C THR A 95 6.62 1.34 7.41
N ALA A 96 6.31 2.62 7.19
CA ALA A 96 5.70 3.07 5.94
C ALA A 96 6.54 2.69 4.71
N SER A 97 7.85 2.89 4.76
CA SER A 97 8.76 2.53 3.66
C SER A 97 8.80 1.01 3.41
N ALA A 98 8.84 0.19 4.47
CA ALA A 98 8.82 -1.27 4.31
C ALA A 98 7.46 -1.78 3.80
N ALA A 99 6.37 -1.08 4.14
CA ALA A 99 5.03 -1.44 3.70
C ALA A 99 4.82 -1.22 2.19
N VAL A 100 5.49 -0.24 1.58
CA VAL A 100 5.23 0.17 0.17
C VAL A 100 6.38 -0.10 -0.79
N SER A 101 7.62 -0.24 -0.31
CA SER A 101 8.81 -0.39 -1.17
C SER A 101 8.75 -1.61 -2.10
N PHE A 102 7.95 -2.64 -1.79
CA PHE A 102 7.82 -3.82 -2.64
C PHE A 102 7.22 -3.49 -4.03
N PHE A 103 6.46 -2.40 -4.17
CA PHE A 103 5.97 -1.96 -5.47
C PHE A 103 7.10 -1.58 -6.41
N LEU A 104 8.20 -1.02 -5.87
CA LEU A 104 9.38 -0.63 -6.65
C LEU A 104 10.13 -1.85 -7.22
N LEU A 105 9.99 -3.03 -6.62
CA LEU A 105 10.60 -4.27 -7.12
C LEU A 105 10.10 -4.64 -8.52
N LEU A 106 8.93 -4.16 -8.92
CA LEU A 106 8.39 -4.36 -10.27
C LEU A 106 9.30 -3.75 -11.34
N LYS A 107 9.99 -2.64 -11.03
CA LYS A 107 10.92 -2.00 -11.97
C LYS A 107 12.06 -2.94 -12.32
N ASP A 108 12.65 -3.57 -11.30
CA ASP A 108 13.78 -4.49 -11.50
C ASP A 108 13.32 -5.73 -12.26
N VAL A 109 12.16 -6.28 -11.92
CA VAL A 109 11.54 -7.41 -12.62
C VAL A 109 11.34 -7.09 -14.10
N VAL A 110 10.81 -5.91 -14.43
CA VAL A 110 10.62 -5.49 -15.83
C VAL A 110 11.94 -5.30 -16.55
N ARG A 111 12.92 -4.62 -15.94
CA ARG A 111 14.26 -4.43 -16.54
C ARG A 111 14.95 -5.76 -16.84
N GLU A 112 14.86 -6.72 -15.93
CA GLU A 112 15.50 -8.02 -16.09
C GLU A 112 14.86 -8.90 -17.17
N ASN A 113 13.54 -8.84 -17.33
CA ASN A 113 12.82 -9.70 -18.28
C ASN A 113 12.71 -9.08 -19.67
N VAL A 114 12.45 -7.77 -19.77
CA VAL A 114 12.16 -7.10 -21.04
C VAL A 114 13.05 -5.89 -21.31
N GLY A 115 13.96 -5.53 -20.40
CA GLY A 115 14.77 -4.32 -20.55
C GLY A 115 15.67 -4.35 -21.79
N GLN A 116 16.32 -5.48 -22.08
CA GLN A 116 17.15 -5.61 -23.28
C GLN A 116 16.30 -5.56 -24.56
N GLU A 117 15.18 -6.27 -24.60
CA GLU A 117 14.26 -6.26 -25.76
C GLU A 117 13.65 -4.86 -25.98
N ALA A 118 13.34 -4.13 -24.91
CA ALA A 118 12.88 -2.76 -24.99
C ALA A 118 13.97 -1.83 -25.57
N LEU A 119 15.23 -2.01 -25.18
CA LEU A 119 16.35 -1.24 -25.76
C LEU A 119 16.53 -1.53 -27.24
N ASP A 120 16.55 -2.81 -27.62
CA ASP A 120 16.76 -3.25 -29.01
C ASP A 120 15.64 -2.73 -29.95
N ASN A 121 14.42 -2.61 -29.41
CA ASN A 121 13.26 -2.09 -30.13
C ASN A 121 13.07 -0.55 -30.02
N GLY A 122 13.98 0.17 -29.36
CA GLY A 122 13.90 1.62 -29.19
C GLY A 122 12.81 2.11 -28.22
N LEU A 123 12.30 1.23 -27.35
CA LEU A 123 11.22 1.47 -26.39
C LEU A 123 11.73 1.97 -25.02
N TYR A 124 12.94 2.54 -24.96
CA TYR A 124 13.55 3.00 -23.71
C TYR A 124 12.73 4.08 -23.00
N LEU A 125 12.14 5.02 -23.75
CA LEU A 125 11.29 6.06 -23.18
C LEU A 125 9.99 5.50 -22.60
N ASP A 126 9.44 4.44 -23.21
CA ASP A 126 8.26 3.74 -22.69
C ASP A 126 8.56 2.98 -21.40
N LEU A 127 9.73 2.33 -21.33
CA LEU A 127 10.22 1.71 -20.10
C LEU A 127 10.35 2.75 -18.98
N LEU A 128 10.94 3.92 -19.26
CA LEU A 128 11.05 5.01 -18.29
C LEU A 128 9.67 5.54 -17.86
N ALA A 129 8.73 5.67 -18.79
CA ALA A 129 7.35 6.08 -18.49
C ALA A 129 6.65 5.07 -17.58
N PHE A 130 6.81 3.77 -17.84
CA PHE A 130 6.31 2.70 -16.98
C PHE A 130 6.92 2.77 -15.57
N GLU A 131 8.22 2.98 -15.44
CA GLU A 131 8.86 3.17 -14.14
C GLU A 131 8.32 4.38 -13.39
N GLY A 132 8.03 5.48 -14.08
CA GLY A 132 7.36 6.64 -13.51
C GLY A 132 5.97 6.30 -12.97
N ARG A 133 5.20 5.46 -13.67
CA ARG A 133 3.90 4.95 -13.17
C ARG A 133 4.05 4.09 -11.93
N VAL A 134 5.11 3.28 -11.84
CA VAL A 134 5.42 2.50 -10.63
C VAL A 134 5.77 3.39 -9.44
N ASP A 135 6.47 4.52 -9.66
CA ASP A 135 6.70 5.50 -8.58
C ASP A 135 5.40 6.12 -8.09
N GLN A 136 4.52 6.50 -9.02
CA GLN A 136 3.20 7.03 -8.69
C GLN A 136 2.34 6.01 -7.93
N LEU A 137 2.40 4.72 -8.29
CA LEU A 137 1.79 3.63 -7.54
C LEU A 137 2.31 3.53 -6.11
N CYS A 138 3.63 3.69 -5.91
CA CYS A 138 4.25 3.68 -4.59
C CYS A 138 3.72 4.82 -3.70
N LEU A 139 3.53 6.01 -4.28
CA LEU A 139 2.93 7.16 -3.57
C LEU A 139 1.46 6.90 -3.20
N LEU A 140 0.67 6.36 -4.14
CA LEU A 140 -0.71 5.94 -3.86
C LEU A 140 -0.79 4.91 -2.72
N ALA A 141 0.13 3.94 -2.72
CA ALA A 141 0.23 2.95 -1.67
C ALA A 141 0.63 3.55 -0.32
N PHE A 142 1.50 4.56 -0.32
CA PHE A 142 1.88 5.28 0.89
C PHE A 142 0.68 5.99 1.51
N ASP A 143 -0.13 6.67 0.71
CA ASP A 143 -1.35 7.34 1.20
C ASP A 143 -2.34 6.32 1.79
N ALA A 144 -2.58 5.20 1.09
CA ALA A 144 -3.45 4.12 1.58
C ALA A 144 -2.92 3.52 2.90
N TYR A 145 -1.61 3.34 3.02
CA TYR A 145 -0.96 2.84 4.24
C TYR A 145 -1.18 3.80 5.41
N MET A 146 -0.92 5.10 5.19
CA MET A 146 -1.05 6.12 6.22
C MET A 146 -2.49 6.27 6.71
N GLN A 147 -3.47 6.24 5.79
CA GLN A 147 -4.89 6.23 6.14
C GLN A 147 -5.27 5.01 6.99
N CYS A 148 -4.72 3.83 6.68
CA CYS A 148 -4.94 2.63 7.50
C CYS A 148 -4.33 2.79 8.91
N ARG A 149 -3.10 3.30 9.00
CA ARG A 149 -2.41 3.53 10.28
C ARG A 149 -3.13 4.53 11.16
N GLU A 150 -3.60 5.64 10.59
CA GLU A 150 -4.36 6.66 11.31
C GLU A 150 -5.63 6.06 11.92
N LYS A 151 -6.38 5.24 11.15
CA LYS A 151 -7.57 4.54 11.65
C LYS A 151 -7.21 3.60 12.82
N ILE A 152 -6.16 2.79 12.68
CA ILE A 152 -5.71 1.88 13.75
C ILE A 152 -5.36 2.67 15.02
N TRP A 153 -4.66 3.80 14.87
CA TRP A 153 -4.24 4.62 16.01
C TRP A 153 -5.41 5.33 16.67
N SER A 154 -6.36 5.83 15.89
CA SER A 154 -7.62 6.40 16.40
C SER A 154 -8.42 5.38 17.20
N MET A 155 -8.51 4.13 16.71
CA MET A 155 -9.16 3.03 17.45
C MET A 155 -8.44 2.74 18.79
N LYS A 156 -7.11 2.63 18.78
CA LYS A 156 -6.31 2.40 20.00
C LYS A 156 -6.49 3.54 21.02
N ALA A 157 -6.46 4.80 20.56
CA ALA A 157 -6.64 5.97 21.42
C ALA A 157 -8.05 5.99 22.05
N ASN A 158 -9.09 5.73 21.24
CA ASN A 158 -10.46 5.64 21.72
C ASN A 158 -10.64 4.52 22.75
N GLU A 159 -10.04 3.36 22.53
CA GLU A 159 -10.09 2.24 23.47
C GLU A 159 -9.46 2.61 24.83
N VAL A 160 -8.30 3.26 24.83
CA VAL A 160 -7.64 3.73 26.05
C VAL A 160 -8.50 4.77 26.79
N GLN A 161 -9.10 5.71 26.07
CA GLN A 161 -10.01 6.70 26.66
C GLN A 161 -11.24 6.04 27.30
N GLN A 162 -11.85 5.05 26.62
CA GLN A 162 -13.01 4.33 27.15
C GLN A 162 -12.66 3.50 28.39
N ARG A 163 -11.52 2.79 28.36
CA ARG A 163 -11.02 2.06 29.54
C ARG A 163 -10.79 3.00 30.73
N THR A 164 -10.19 4.16 30.49
CA THR A 164 -9.94 5.17 31.54
C THR A 164 -11.25 5.72 32.10
N LYS A 165 -12.21 6.08 31.25
CA LYS A 165 -13.55 6.53 31.68
C LYS A 165 -14.26 5.48 32.53
N ASN A 166 -14.17 4.20 32.15
CA ASN A 166 -14.79 3.11 32.88
C ASN A 166 -14.15 2.89 34.25
N LEU A 167 -12.82 2.98 34.35
CA LEU A 167 -12.10 2.90 35.64
C LEU A 167 -12.46 4.06 36.57
N LEU A 168 -12.52 5.30 36.05
CA LEU A 168 -12.93 6.47 36.85
C LEU A 168 -14.38 6.35 37.34
N ARG A 169 -15.30 5.85 36.49
CA ARG A 169 -16.67 5.55 36.89
C ARG A 169 -16.75 4.49 37.99
N GLN A 170 -15.97 3.41 37.89
CA GLN A 170 -15.90 2.38 38.93
C GLN A 170 -15.34 2.92 40.24
N ALA A 171 -14.38 3.86 40.18
CA ALA A 171 -13.81 4.53 41.34
C ALA A 171 -14.71 5.66 41.91
N ASN A 172 -15.87 5.93 41.29
CA ASN A 172 -16.77 7.04 41.63
C ASN A 172 -16.10 8.43 41.59
N ILE A 173 -15.07 8.59 40.75
CA ILE A 173 -14.35 9.84 40.56
C ILE A 173 -15.01 10.60 39.40
N VAL A 174 -15.66 11.73 39.71
CA VAL A 174 -16.18 12.67 38.70
C VAL A 174 -15.13 13.77 38.49
N TRP A 175 -14.52 13.79 37.32
CA TRP A 175 -13.61 14.86 36.92
C TRP A 175 -14.40 15.98 36.23
N THR A 176 -14.53 17.14 36.88
CA THR A 176 -15.00 18.38 36.25
C THR A 176 -13.80 19.24 35.89
N VAL A 177 -13.61 19.55 34.61
CA VAL A 177 -12.66 20.59 34.20
C VAL A 177 -13.20 21.93 34.72
N PRO A 178 -12.47 22.69 35.55
CA PRO A 178 -12.90 24.02 35.96
C PRO A 178 -13.04 24.89 34.70
N GLU A 179 -14.20 25.49 34.48
CA GLU A 179 -14.32 26.56 33.49
C GLU A 179 -13.51 27.74 34.02
N ASP A 180 -12.48 28.16 33.27
CA ASP A 180 -11.77 29.40 33.55
C ASP A 180 -12.77 30.57 33.44
N THR A 181 -13.34 30.99 34.56
CA THR A 181 -14.01 32.29 34.66
C THR A 181 -12.94 33.38 34.60
N PRO A 182 -12.92 34.25 33.57
CA PRO A 182 -12.05 35.40 33.61
C PRO A 182 -12.56 36.34 34.72
N GLU A 183 -11.80 36.47 35.79
CA GLU A 183 -11.95 37.57 36.75
C GLU A 183 -11.62 38.89 36.04
N SER A 184 -12.62 39.53 35.42
CA SER A 184 -12.49 40.96 35.09
C SER A 184 -12.76 41.75 36.35
N GLY A 185 -11.66 42.27 36.91
CA GLY A 185 -11.57 42.96 38.19
C GLY A 185 -12.59 44.09 38.39
N GLY A 186 -13.00 44.21 39.65
CA GLY A 186 -13.84 45.29 40.14
C GLY A 186 -13.23 46.65 39.82
N GLY A 187 -13.94 47.41 38.99
CA GLY A 187 -13.82 48.85 38.96
C GLY A 187 -14.55 49.43 40.17
N HIS A 188 -13.85 50.22 40.97
CA HIS A 188 -14.40 51.31 41.78
C HIS A 188 -13.24 52.08 42.44
N PRO A 189 -13.42 53.37 42.74
CA PRO A 189 -13.79 54.49 41.87
C PRO A 189 -12.65 55.51 41.75
#